data_AF-A0A9P7RR46-F1
#
_entry.id   AF-A0A9P7RR46-F1
#
_cell.length_a   1.000
_cell.length_b   1.000
_cell.length_c   1.000
_cell.angle_alpha   90.00
_cell.angle_beta   90.00
_cell.angle_gamma   90.00
#
_symmetry.space_group_name_H-M   'P 1'
#
loop_
_entity.id
_entity.type
_entity.pdbx_description
1 polymer ?
#
loop_
_entity_poly.entity_id
_entity_poly.type
_entity_poly.pdbx_seq_one_letter_code
_entity_poly.pdbx_strand_id
1 'polypeptide(L)'
;MLALIAATAILGAASFACGMLPLSLTLSKSYMNRLTLVGTGLLLGTALGVIIPEGIEVLVEASPHSEIPSTRIALSLLIGFAFMLLVEQYSSHSGHYHHGYELPRAENSHARADAGSSAIVDFDAELDELESEQGISQDERTTRKVQARRSVDGDSPSSPGNLSQAIPLTLGLIIHSIADGVALGVSFASEGGAATGLSIIVFLAIIIHKLPTSLALMTSLLATSLPRSDCKKHLVAFSISTPLSTIATYTSIVFFGGEGNMTWTGTALLLSGGSFLYVATSVSQDGGPHGDDVSKPLRLSFIVFGMFIPFGLSSLFGHGHN
;
A
#
# COMPACT_ATOMS: atom_id res chain seq x y z
N MET A 1 16.74 26.21 5.60
CA MET A 1 17.32 24.91 6.05
C MET A 1 16.77 24.41 7.39
N LEU A 2 16.76 25.21 8.47
CA LEU A 2 16.22 24.76 9.77
C LEU A 2 14.75 24.31 9.69
N ALA A 3 13.90 25.07 8.99
CA ALA A 3 12.49 24.76 8.80
C ALA A 3 12.28 23.42 8.06
N LEU A 4 13.06 23.16 7.01
CA LEU A 4 13.04 21.88 6.29
C LEU A 4 13.44 20.71 7.20
N ILE A 5 14.52 20.85 7.97
CA ILE A 5 14.98 19.81 8.89
C ILE A 5 13.92 19.55 9.97
N ALA A 6 13.31 20.61 10.52
CA ALA A 6 12.24 20.49 11.49
C ALA A 6 11.00 19.79 10.89
N ALA A 7 10.56 20.20 9.70
CA ALA A 7 9.43 19.60 9.01
C ALA A 7 9.66 18.11 8.72
N THR A 8 10.81 17.75 8.15
CA THR A 8 11.15 16.35 7.84
C THR A 8 11.29 15.50 9.11
N ALA A 9 11.86 16.04 10.19
CA ALA A 9 11.94 15.35 11.48
C ALA A 9 10.56 15.12 12.10
N ILE A 10 9.70 16.15 12.12
CA ILE A 10 8.32 16.05 12.63
C ILE A 10 7.54 15.03 11.81
N LEU A 11 7.64 15.09 10.48
CA LEU A 11 6.90 14.20 9.58
C LEU A 11 7.31 12.74 9.77
N GLY A 12 8.61 12.46 9.82
CA GLY A 12 9.13 11.11 10.06
C GLY A 12 8.74 10.58 11.43
N ALA A 13 8.91 11.39 12.48
CA ALA A 13 8.58 11.01 13.85
C ALA A 13 7.08 10.78 14.05
N ALA A 14 6.23 11.67 13.54
CA ALA A 14 4.79 11.56 13.66
C ALA A 14 4.25 10.34 12.88
N SER A 15 4.75 10.12 11.66
CA SER A 15 4.41 8.92 10.86
C SER A 15 4.81 7.64 11.58
N PHE A 16 6.01 7.58 12.14
CA PHE A 16 6.47 6.41 12.86
C PHE A 16 5.66 6.19 14.15
N ALA A 17 5.44 7.23 14.94
CA ALA A 17 4.68 7.16 16.19
C ALA A 17 3.24 6.69 15.94
N CYS A 18 2.59 7.22 14.90
CA CYS A 18 1.24 6.84 14.52
C CYS A 18 1.19 5.37 14.05
N GLY A 19 2.10 4.96 13.15
CA GLY A 19 2.18 3.57 12.69
C GLY A 19 2.57 2.57 13.79
N MET A 20 3.18 3.00 14.89
CA MET A 20 3.46 2.13 16.05
C MET A 20 2.22 1.88 16.94
N LEU A 21 1.14 2.65 16.78
CA LEU A 21 -0.06 2.56 17.61
C LEU A 21 -0.75 1.18 17.52
N PRO A 22 -0.94 0.55 16.34
CA PRO A 22 -1.53 -0.78 16.28
C PRO A 22 -0.66 -1.87 16.91
N LEU A 23 0.66 -1.67 16.98
CA LEU A 23 1.61 -2.61 17.62
C LEU A 23 1.57 -2.56 19.14
N SER A 24 1.21 -1.42 19.73
CA SER A 24 1.12 -1.27 21.19
C SER A 24 -0.16 -1.86 21.76
N LEU A 25 -1.14 -2.17 20.91
CA LEU A 25 -2.43 -2.75 21.30
C LEU A 25 -2.44 -4.27 21.08
N THR A 26 -2.82 -5.04 22.10
CA THR A 26 -3.07 -6.48 21.96
C THR A 26 -4.49 -6.74 21.49
N LEU A 27 -4.70 -6.66 20.18
CA LEU A 27 -6.02 -6.77 19.56
C LEU A 27 -6.36 -8.21 19.17
N SER A 28 -7.65 -8.57 19.26
CA SER A 28 -8.18 -9.85 18.77
C SER A 28 -8.20 -9.88 17.23
N LYS A 29 -8.19 -11.08 16.63
CA LYS A 29 -8.24 -11.29 15.16
C LYS A 29 -9.43 -10.58 14.51
N SER A 30 -10.62 -10.65 15.11
CA SER A 30 -11.82 -9.99 14.57
C SER A 30 -11.70 -8.45 14.61
N TYR A 31 -10.99 -7.89 15.60
CA TYR A 31 -10.75 -6.45 15.65
C TYR A 31 -9.67 -6.03 14.63
N MET A 32 -8.62 -6.84 14.44
CA MET A 32 -7.63 -6.62 13.39
C MET A 32 -8.23 -6.62 11.99
N ASN A 33 -9.21 -7.50 11.73
CA ASN A 33 -9.94 -7.52 10.46
C ASN A 33 -10.74 -6.21 10.26
N ARG A 34 -11.52 -5.79 11.27
CA ARG A 34 -12.26 -4.50 11.22
C ARG A 34 -11.33 -3.31 11.04
N LEU A 35 -10.18 -3.31 11.72
CA LEU A 35 -9.22 -2.24 11.65
C LEU A 35 -8.55 -2.18 10.26
N THR A 36 -8.31 -3.34 9.63
CA THR A 36 -7.83 -3.43 8.25
C THR A 36 -8.86 -2.86 7.26
N LEU A 37 -10.15 -3.16 7.44
CA LEU A 37 -11.24 -2.59 6.62
C LEU A 37 -11.33 -1.07 6.75
N VAL A 38 -11.21 -0.56 7.99
CA VAL A 38 -11.11 0.89 8.22
C VAL A 38 -9.84 1.44 7.56
N GLY A 39 -8.71 0.73 7.66
CA GLY A 39 -7.45 1.07 7.00
C GLY A 39 -7.56 1.19 5.48
N THR A 40 -8.23 0.26 4.81
CA THR A 40 -8.53 0.33 3.38
C THR A 40 -9.34 1.59 3.05
N GLY A 41 -10.36 1.89 3.88
CA GLY A 41 -11.13 3.13 3.79
C GLY A 41 -10.25 4.37 3.97
N LEU A 42 -9.36 4.38 4.97
CA LEU A 42 -8.41 5.46 5.21
C LEU A 42 -7.55 5.71 3.98
N LEU A 43 -7.01 4.67 3.32
CA LEU A 43 -6.21 4.83 2.09
C LEU A 43 -7.04 5.48 0.97
N LEU A 44 -8.24 4.98 0.70
CA LEU A 44 -9.08 5.52 -0.38
C LEU A 44 -9.56 6.96 -0.09
N GLY A 45 -9.97 7.23 1.14
CA GLY A 45 -10.37 8.57 1.59
C GLY A 45 -9.23 9.58 1.59
N THR A 46 -8.03 9.12 1.91
CA THR A 46 -6.82 9.94 1.90
C THR A 46 -6.43 10.33 0.47
N ALA A 47 -6.53 9.40 -0.50
CA ALA A 47 -6.29 9.69 -1.92
C ALA A 47 -7.28 10.74 -2.46
N LEU A 48 -8.58 10.47 -2.30
CA LEU A 48 -9.65 11.26 -2.91
C LEU A 48 -9.96 12.55 -2.15
N GLY A 49 -9.83 12.54 -0.83
CA GLY A 49 -10.26 13.63 0.04
C GLY A 49 -9.15 14.57 0.49
N VAL A 50 -7.87 14.22 0.27
CA VAL A 50 -6.73 15.04 0.70
C VAL A 50 -5.74 15.24 -0.44
N ILE A 51 -5.12 14.16 -0.94
CA ILE A 51 -3.96 14.26 -1.85
C ILE A 51 -4.34 14.82 -3.22
N ILE A 52 -5.40 14.28 -3.84
CA ILE A 52 -5.83 14.72 -5.17
C ILE A 52 -6.33 16.17 -5.14
N PRO A 53 -7.25 16.57 -4.24
CA PRO A 53 -7.67 17.96 -4.12
C PRO A 53 -6.50 18.93 -3.96
N GLU A 54 -5.60 18.65 -3.03
CA GLU A 54 -4.41 19.47 -2.77
C GLU A 54 -3.50 19.58 -4.01
N GLY A 55 -3.24 18.46 -4.68
CA GLY A 55 -2.41 18.45 -5.88
C GLY A 55 -3.01 19.27 -7.03
N ILE A 56 -4.35 19.30 -7.14
CA ILE A 56 -5.06 20.15 -8.10
C ILE A 56 -4.90 21.62 -7.71
N GLU A 57 -5.11 21.96 -6.44
CA GLU A 57 -5.03 23.33 -5.94
C GLU A 57 -3.65 23.94 -6.16
N VAL A 58 -2.59 23.25 -5.74
CA VAL A 58 -1.19 23.67 -5.97
C VAL A 58 -0.89 23.84 -7.47
N LEU A 59 -1.45 22.99 -8.33
CA LEU A 59 -1.23 23.08 -9.77
C LEU A 59 -1.98 24.27 -10.40
N VAL A 60 -3.19 24.58 -9.92
CA VAL A 60 -3.97 25.74 -10.37
C VAL A 60 -3.33 27.04 -9.90
N GLU A 61 -2.86 27.10 -8.65
CA GLU A 61 -2.10 28.26 -8.14
C GLU A 61 -0.80 28.50 -8.91
N ALA A 62 -0.16 27.42 -9.38
CA ALA A 62 1.04 27.52 -10.22
C ALA A 62 0.75 28.09 -11.63
N SER A 63 -0.50 28.21 -12.06
CA SER A 63 -0.87 28.72 -13.38
C SER A 63 -2.12 29.63 -13.36
N PRO A 64 -2.02 30.85 -12.78
CA PRO A 64 -3.19 31.73 -12.52
C PRO A 64 -3.92 32.25 -13.76
N HIS A 65 -3.28 32.21 -14.93
CA HIS A 65 -3.77 32.82 -16.17
C HIS A 65 -4.08 31.83 -17.29
N SER A 66 -3.99 30.52 -17.02
CA SER A 66 -4.36 29.47 -17.98
C SER A 66 -5.67 28.79 -17.57
N GLU A 67 -6.40 28.26 -18.55
CA GLU A 67 -7.49 27.31 -18.27
C GLU A 67 -6.97 26.15 -17.40
N ILE A 68 -7.85 25.58 -16.56
CA ILE A 68 -7.50 24.48 -15.65
C ILE A 68 -6.77 23.40 -16.45
N PRO A 69 -5.53 23.01 -16.07
CA PRO A 69 -4.70 22.11 -16.84
C PRO A 69 -5.17 20.65 -16.69
N SER A 70 -6.40 20.37 -17.13
CA SER A 70 -7.12 19.11 -17.00
C SER A 70 -6.33 17.92 -17.56
N THR A 71 -5.68 18.10 -18.72
CA THR A 71 -4.81 17.08 -19.32
C THR A 71 -3.63 16.74 -18.42
N ARG A 72 -2.99 17.73 -17.80
CA ARG A 72 -1.87 17.49 -16.89
C ARG A 72 -2.34 16.78 -15.63
N ILE A 73 -3.50 17.16 -15.08
CA ILE A 73 -4.08 16.49 -13.91
C ILE A 73 -4.34 15.01 -14.23
N ALA A 74 -5.07 14.74 -15.31
CA ALA A 74 -5.42 13.39 -15.73
C ALA A 74 -4.18 12.54 -16.03
N LEU A 75 -3.20 13.07 -16.77
CA LEU A 75 -1.98 12.35 -17.08
C LEU A 75 -1.14 12.07 -15.83
N SER A 76 -1.04 13.03 -14.89
CA SER A 76 -0.27 12.83 -13.66
C SER A 76 -0.85 11.71 -12.81
N LEU A 77 -2.18 11.70 -12.63
CA LEU A 77 -2.89 10.64 -11.92
C LEU A 77 -2.75 9.28 -12.62
N LEU A 78 -2.96 9.25 -13.95
CA LEU A 78 -2.86 8.02 -14.72
C LEU A 78 -1.45 7.44 -14.71
N ILE A 79 -0.43 8.29 -14.87
CA ILE A 79 0.97 7.87 -14.81
C ILE A 79 1.30 7.32 -13.42
N GLY A 80 0.89 8.01 -12.35
CA GLY A 80 1.10 7.53 -10.99
C GLY A 80 0.47 6.17 -10.71
N PHE A 81 -0.78 5.99 -11.17
CA PHE A 81 -1.51 4.73 -11.04
C PHE A 81 -0.86 3.61 -11.86
N ALA A 82 -0.59 3.86 -13.14
CA ALA A 82 0.01 2.88 -14.05
C ALA A 82 1.44 2.50 -13.64
N PHE A 83 2.22 3.46 -13.14
CA PHE A 83 3.55 3.20 -12.61
C PHE A 83 3.49 2.24 -11.42
N MET A 84 2.56 2.47 -10.49
CA MET A 84 2.38 1.58 -9.35
C MET A 84 1.88 0.20 -9.73
N LEU A 85 0.98 0.11 -10.71
CA LEU A 85 0.56 -1.15 -11.31
C LEU A 85 1.77 -1.92 -11.86
N LEU A 86 2.61 -1.24 -12.65
CA LEU A 86 3.80 -1.84 -13.23
C LEU A 86 4.76 -2.36 -12.15
N VAL A 87 4.96 -1.57 -11.09
CA VAL A 87 5.80 -1.96 -9.95
C VAL A 87 5.29 -3.23 -9.27
N GLU A 88 3.97 -3.35 -9.07
CA GLU A 88 3.37 -4.55 -8.48
C GLU A 88 3.56 -5.78 -9.37
N GLN A 89 3.31 -5.65 -10.67
CA GLN A 89 3.44 -6.74 -11.63
C GLN A 89 4.87 -7.30 -11.72
N TYR A 90 5.89 -6.45 -11.68
CA TYR A 90 7.29 -6.93 -11.68
C TYR A 90 7.74 -7.49 -10.33
N SER A 91 7.16 -7.03 -9.22
CA SER A 91 7.53 -7.49 -7.88
C SER A 91 6.93 -8.86 -7.53
N SER A 92 5.78 -9.22 -8.11
CA SER A 92 5.10 -10.50 -7.87
C SER A 92 5.73 -11.69 -8.62
N HIS A 93 6.48 -11.44 -9.70
CA HIS A 93 7.04 -12.49 -10.57
C HIS A 93 8.32 -13.17 -10.04
N SER A 94 8.86 -12.74 -8.90
CA SER A 94 10.14 -13.25 -8.35
C SER A 94 10.00 -14.40 -7.34
N GLY A 95 8.81 -15.01 -7.24
CA GLY A 95 8.47 -16.01 -6.22
C GLY A 95 8.57 -17.50 -6.61
N HIS A 96 8.89 -17.85 -7.86
CA HIS A 96 9.06 -19.26 -8.25
C HIS A 96 10.49 -19.75 -7.95
N TYR A 97 10.82 -19.94 -6.67
CA TYR A 97 11.90 -20.86 -6.33
C TYR A 97 11.40 -22.28 -6.61
N HIS A 98 12.03 -22.93 -7.59
CA HIS A 98 11.82 -24.33 -7.94
C HIS A 98 11.84 -25.21 -6.67
N HIS A 99 10.68 -25.71 -6.27
CA HIS A 99 10.62 -26.92 -5.46
C HIS A 99 11.15 -28.06 -6.32
N GLY A 100 12.41 -28.42 -6.07
CA GLY A 100 12.96 -29.69 -6.52
C GLY A 100 12.07 -30.81 -6.00
N TYR A 101 11.40 -31.47 -6.94
CA TYR A 101 10.66 -32.71 -6.75
C TYR A 101 11.63 -33.79 -6.25
N GLU A 102 11.66 -34.05 -4.94
CA GLU A 102 12.12 -35.36 -4.47
C GLU A 102 11.04 -36.39 -4.84
N LEU A 103 11.25 -37.07 -5.97
CA LEU A 103 10.46 -38.21 -6.40
C LEU A 103 10.56 -39.34 -5.35
N PRO A 104 9.45 -40.01 -4.99
CA PRO A 104 9.51 -41.30 -4.31
C PRO A 104 10.28 -42.28 -5.20
N ARG A 105 11.39 -42.82 -4.70
CA ARG A 105 12.16 -43.87 -5.35
C ARG A 105 11.33 -45.16 -5.38
N ALA A 106 10.46 -45.28 -6.37
CA ALA A 106 9.86 -46.54 -6.78
C ALA A 106 10.94 -47.36 -7.51
N GLU A 107 11.56 -48.27 -6.78
CA GLU A 107 12.38 -49.33 -7.35
C GLU A 107 11.44 -50.28 -8.10
N ASN A 108 11.42 -50.20 -9.43
CA ASN A 108 11.06 -51.32 -10.27
C ASN A 108 11.68 -51.15 -11.67
N SER A 109 12.61 -52.06 -11.95
CA SER A 109 13.10 -52.38 -13.29
C SER A 109 11.95 -52.69 -14.23
N HIS A 110 11.92 -52.10 -15.43
CA HIS A 110 11.95 -52.82 -16.70
C HIS A 110 11.86 -51.85 -17.89
N ALA A 111 12.67 -52.14 -18.90
CA ALA A 111 12.91 -51.36 -20.10
C ALA A 111 11.69 -51.23 -21.02
N ARG A 112 11.59 -50.09 -21.73
CA ARG A 112 11.63 -50.04 -23.20
C ARG A 112 11.58 -48.59 -23.73
N ALA A 113 12.35 -48.39 -24.81
CA ALA A 113 12.39 -47.20 -25.64
C ALA A 113 11.11 -47.08 -26.50
N ASP A 114 10.66 -45.87 -26.76
CA ASP A 114 10.48 -45.36 -28.14
C ASP A 114 10.32 -43.83 -28.14
N ALA A 115 10.69 -43.23 -29.25
CA ALA A 115 10.79 -41.81 -29.51
C ALA A 115 9.44 -41.16 -29.86
N GLY A 116 9.38 -39.84 -29.69
CA GLY A 116 8.63 -38.98 -30.59
C GLY A 116 7.63 -38.02 -29.97
N SER A 117 7.79 -36.75 -30.35
CA SER A 117 6.73 -35.79 -30.64
C SER A 117 6.38 -34.72 -29.59
N SER A 118 6.61 -33.50 -30.06
CA SER A 118 5.81 -32.30 -29.91
C SER A 118 5.80 -31.55 -28.57
N ALA A 119 6.20 -30.29 -28.68
CA ALA A 119 5.86 -29.21 -27.78
C ALA A 119 4.37 -29.26 -27.40
N ILE A 120 4.10 -29.13 -26.10
CA ILE A 120 2.81 -28.70 -25.58
C ILE A 120 3.12 -27.44 -24.77
N VAL A 121 2.67 -26.31 -25.32
CA VAL A 121 2.62 -25.02 -24.65
C VAL A 121 1.40 -25.08 -23.76
N ASP A 122 1.59 -25.10 -22.44
CA ASP A 122 0.47 -25.14 -21.50
C ASP A 122 0.01 -23.70 -21.22
N PHE A 123 -1.21 -23.39 -21.69
CA PHE A 123 -1.93 -22.16 -21.40
C PHE A 123 -2.83 -22.44 -20.19
N ASP A 124 -2.42 -22.00 -19.01
CA ASP A 124 -3.23 -22.08 -17.81
C ASP A 124 -4.07 -20.81 -17.69
N ALA A 125 -5.27 -20.85 -18.25
CA ALA A 125 -6.27 -19.79 -18.16
C ALA A 125 -7.51 -20.32 -17.41
N GLU A 126 -7.64 -19.86 -16.17
CA GLU A 126 -8.87 -19.72 -15.37
C GLU A 126 -10.10 -20.52 -15.84
N LEU A 127 -10.28 -21.72 -15.27
CA LEU A 127 -11.49 -22.54 -15.41
C LEU A 127 -12.19 -22.80 -14.06
N ASP A 128 -11.92 -21.99 -13.04
CA ASP A 128 -12.50 -22.16 -11.69
C ASP A 128 -13.84 -21.42 -11.50
N GLU A 129 -14.31 -20.67 -12.51
CA GLU A 129 -15.56 -19.88 -12.43
C GLU A 129 -16.77 -20.50 -13.16
N LEU A 130 -16.67 -21.71 -13.74
CA LEU A 130 -17.79 -22.35 -14.44
C LEU A 130 -18.33 -23.65 -13.82
N GLU A 131 -17.83 -24.07 -12.65
CA GLU A 131 -18.40 -25.24 -11.94
C GLU A 131 -19.41 -24.89 -10.83
N SER A 132 -19.74 -23.61 -10.58
CA SER A 132 -20.66 -23.23 -9.51
C SER A 132 -22.16 -23.20 -9.87
N GLU A 133 -22.59 -23.69 -11.04
CA GLU A 133 -23.98 -23.56 -11.50
C GLU A 133 -24.71 -24.85 -11.93
N GLN A 134 -24.25 -26.03 -11.52
CA GLN A 134 -25.06 -27.26 -11.65
C GLN A 134 -25.07 -28.08 -10.36
N GLY A 135 -26.19 -28.02 -9.64
CA GLY A 135 -26.41 -28.81 -8.43
C GLY A 135 -26.64 -30.30 -8.71
N ILE A 136 -26.50 -31.11 -7.65
CA ILE A 136 -27.40 -32.19 -7.26
C ILE A 136 -27.14 -32.50 -5.78
N SER A 137 -28.23 -32.62 -5.02
CA SER A 137 -28.32 -33.06 -3.64
C SER A 137 -27.85 -34.51 -3.45
N GLN A 138 -27.03 -34.76 -2.43
CA GLN A 138 -27.02 -36.08 -1.79
C GLN A 138 -26.95 -35.95 -0.27
N ASP A 139 -28.00 -36.49 0.33
CA ASP A 139 -28.29 -36.58 1.74
C ASP A 139 -27.55 -37.78 2.37
N GLU A 140 -27.55 -37.82 3.70
CA GLU A 140 -27.29 -38.98 4.57
C GLU A 140 -25.86 -39.35 5.07
N ARG A 141 -25.68 -38.99 6.36
CA ARG A 141 -25.44 -39.89 7.52
C ARG A 141 -24.04 -40.52 7.76
N THR A 142 -23.51 -40.09 8.92
CA THR A 142 -22.87 -40.91 9.98
C THR A 142 -21.58 -41.67 9.67
N THR A 143 -20.48 -41.29 10.35
CA THR A 143 -19.83 -42.17 11.34
C THR A 143 -18.92 -41.38 12.27
N ARG A 144 -18.96 -41.74 13.55
CA ARG A 144 -18.27 -41.15 14.70
C ARG A 144 -17.24 -42.17 15.20
N LYS A 145 -16.14 -41.67 15.78
CA LYS A 145 -15.04 -42.37 16.51
C LYS A 145 -13.93 -42.87 15.56
N VAL A 146 -12.64 -42.68 15.82
CA VAL A 146 -11.81 -43.22 16.92
C VAL A 146 -10.45 -42.48 16.81
N GLN A 147 -10.05 -41.63 17.77
CA GLN A 147 -9.06 -41.92 18.82
C GLN A 147 -7.61 -41.47 18.52
N ALA A 148 -7.17 -40.52 19.36
CA ALA A 148 -5.85 -40.37 19.96
C ALA A 148 -4.63 -40.99 19.23
N ARG A 149 -3.77 -40.10 18.71
CA ARG A 149 -2.31 -40.28 18.85
C ARG A 149 -1.65 -38.97 19.25
N ARG A 150 -0.94 -39.07 20.37
CA ARG A 150 0.00 -38.11 20.94
C ARG A 150 1.34 -38.34 20.23
N SER A 151 1.90 -37.33 19.58
CA SER A 151 3.28 -37.31 19.08
C SER A 151 3.76 -35.86 19.16
N VAL A 152 4.50 -35.53 20.23
CA VAL A 152 5.95 -35.23 20.21
C VAL A 152 6.21 -33.83 19.66
N ASP A 153 6.59 -32.94 20.60
CA ASP A 153 7.11 -31.60 20.34
C ASP A 153 8.29 -31.69 19.36
N GLY A 154 8.04 -31.21 18.14
CA GLY A 154 9.05 -30.86 17.16
C GLY A 154 8.89 -29.38 16.87
N ASP A 155 9.92 -28.60 17.18
CA ASP A 155 10.07 -27.18 16.88
C ASP A 155 10.06 -27.00 15.36
N SER A 156 8.86 -26.86 14.77
CA SER A 156 8.70 -26.54 13.36
C SER A 156 9.07 -25.08 13.17
N PRO A 157 10.05 -24.74 12.31
CA PRO A 157 10.37 -23.36 12.01
C PRO A 157 9.09 -22.69 11.50
N SER A 158 8.77 -21.54 12.11
CA SER A 158 7.66 -20.67 11.73
C SER A 158 7.54 -20.62 10.21
N SER A 159 6.42 -21.14 9.68
CA SER A 159 6.09 -20.99 8.26
C SER A 159 6.32 -19.53 7.89
N PRO A 160 7.20 -19.23 6.90
CA PRO A 160 7.45 -17.84 6.53
C PRO A 160 6.08 -17.25 6.22
N GLY A 161 5.70 -16.18 6.93
CA GLY A 161 4.46 -15.49 6.65
C GLY A 161 4.39 -15.11 5.18
N ASN A 162 3.21 -14.81 4.64
CA ASN A 162 3.03 -14.47 3.22
C ASN A 162 3.78 -13.15 2.86
N LEU A 163 5.10 -13.21 2.78
CA LEU A 163 6.03 -12.16 2.38
C LEU A 163 5.63 -11.64 1.00
N SER A 164 5.15 -12.54 0.14
CA SER A 164 4.62 -12.24 -1.20
C SER A 164 3.49 -11.20 -1.20
N GLN A 165 2.71 -11.09 -0.12
CA GLN A 165 1.61 -10.12 -0.01
C GLN A 165 2.05 -8.80 0.67
N ALA A 166 2.97 -8.86 1.64
CA ALA A 166 3.42 -7.69 2.39
C ALA A 166 4.43 -6.83 1.62
N ILE A 167 5.22 -7.45 0.73
CA ILE A 167 6.27 -6.77 -0.05
C ILE A 167 5.68 -5.77 -1.04
N PRO A 168 4.71 -6.11 -1.92
CA PRO A 168 4.16 -5.16 -2.89
C PRO A 168 3.48 -3.98 -2.22
N LEU A 169 2.73 -4.23 -1.14
CA LEU A 169 2.08 -3.19 -0.34
C LEU A 169 3.10 -2.19 0.24
N THR A 170 4.13 -2.69 0.91
CA THR A 170 5.13 -1.81 1.53
C THR A 170 5.93 -1.06 0.48
N LEU A 171 6.38 -1.76 -0.56
CA LEU A 171 7.16 -1.19 -1.64
C LEU A 171 6.37 -0.07 -2.32
N GLY A 172 5.10 -0.33 -2.62
CA GLY A 172 4.22 0.66 -3.20
C GLY A 172 4.06 1.92 -2.34
N LEU A 173 3.85 1.74 -1.04
CA LEU A 173 3.74 2.86 -0.09
C LEU A 173 5.06 3.61 0.12
N ILE A 174 6.21 2.94 0.02
CA ILE A 174 7.52 3.59 0.03
C ILE A 174 7.68 4.48 -1.20
N ILE A 175 7.36 3.99 -2.40
CA ILE A 175 7.50 4.80 -3.62
C ILE A 175 6.54 5.99 -3.60
N HIS A 176 5.30 5.78 -3.19
CA HIS A 176 4.34 6.85 -2.94
C HIS A 176 4.91 7.91 -1.97
N SER A 177 5.47 7.47 -0.84
CA SER A 177 6.12 8.37 0.12
C SER A 177 7.36 9.09 -0.42
N ILE A 178 8.06 8.51 -1.40
CA ILE A 178 9.14 9.19 -2.13
C ILE A 178 8.56 10.33 -2.96
N ALA A 179 7.44 10.12 -3.66
CA ALA A 179 6.77 11.16 -4.45
C ALA A 179 6.29 12.34 -3.56
N ASP A 180 5.75 12.06 -2.37
CA ASP A 180 5.43 13.10 -1.38
C ASP A 180 6.67 13.89 -0.97
N GLY A 181 7.79 13.18 -0.78
CA GLY A 181 9.05 13.78 -0.41
C GLY A 181 9.59 14.70 -1.50
N VAL A 182 9.44 14.31 -2.77
CA VAL A 182 9.77 15.14 -3.93
C VAL A 182 8.91 16.41 -3.94
N ALA A 183 7.59 16.28 -3.78
CA ALA A 183 6.70 17.43 -3.73
C ALA A 183 7.09 18.44 -2.63
N LEU A 184 7.30 17.94 -1.40
CA LEU A 184 7.73 18.79 -0.29
C LEU A 184 9.13 19.38 -0.51
N GLY A 185 10.05 18.62 -1.10
CA GLY A 185 11.40 19.09 -1.40
C GLY A 185 11.42 20.22 -2.43
N VAL A 186 10.60 20.10 -3.48
CA VAL A 186 10.43 21.15 -4.50
C VAL A 186 9.82 22.40 -3.87
N SER A 187 8.80 22.28 -3.02
CA SER A 187 8.14 23.44 -2.39
C SER A 187 9.08 24.23 -1.48
N PHE A 188 9.93 23.55 -0.69
CA PHE A 188 10.97 24.23 0.09
C PHE A 188 12.08 24.84 -0.80
N ALA A 189 12.37 24.26 -1.95
CA ALA A 189 13.37 24.77 -2.88
C ALA A 189 12.91 26.04 -3.60
N SER A 190 11.60 26.17 -3.88
CA SER A 190 10.99 27.41 -4.40
C SER A 190 11.15 28.61 -3.46
N GLU A 191 11.34 28.35 -2.16
CA GLU A 191 11.24 29.35 -1.09
C GLU A 191 12.56 29.54 -0.34
N GLY A 192 13.70 29.19 -0.96
CA GLY A 192 15.02 29.33 -0.37
C GLY A 192 15.23 28.51 0.93
N GLY A 193 14.39 27.50 1.18
CA GLY A 193 14.43 26.67 2.38
C GLY A 193 13.83 27.31 3.64
N ALA A 194 13.07 28.39 3.50
CA ALA A 194 12.19 28.92 4.55
C ALA A 194 10.80 28.27 4.48
N ALA A 195 10.09 28.19 5.61
CA ALA A 195 8.70 27.76 5.61
C ALA A 195 7.81 28.98 5.31
N THR A 196 7.34 29.08 4.07
CA THR A 196 6.29 30.03 3.65
C THR A 196 4.92 29.34 3.61
N GLY A 197 3.86 30.12 3.36
CA GLY A 197 2.48 29.62 3.33
C GLY A 197 2.33 28.32 2.51
N LEU A 198 2.86 28.30 1.28
CA LEU A 198 2.72 27.14 0.40
C LEU A 198 3.46 25.89 0.91
N SER A 199 4.72 26.03 1.36
CA SER A 199 5.47 24.90 1.93
C SER A 199 4.81 24.34 3.20
N ILE A 200 4.15 25.21 3.98
CA ILE A 200 3.38 24.82 5.18
C ILE A 200 2.09 24.10 4.80
N ILE A 201 1.37 24.59 3.79
CA ILE A 201 0.15 23.98 3.27
C ILE A 201 0.47 22.56 2.75
N VAL A 202 1.47 22.43 1.87
CA VAL A 202 1.91 21.13 1.34
C VAL A 202 2.38 20.20 2.46
N PHE A 203 3.15 20.72 3.43
CA PHE A 203 3.56 19.95 4.60
C PHE A 203 2.36 19.44 5.41
N LEU A 204 1.37 20.29 5.64
CA LEU A 204 0.18 19.97 6.42
C LEU A 204 -0.71 18.96 5.68
N ALA A 205 -0.88 19.12 4.37
CA ALA A 205 -1.55 18.13 3.54
C ALA A 205 -0.84 16.77 3.64
N ILE A 206 0.51 16.75 3.55
CA ILE A 206 1.31 15.53 3.68
C ILE A 206 1.18 14.90 5.05
N ILE A 207 1.28 15.66 6.14
CA ILE A 207 1.16 15.07 7.48
C ILE A 207 -0.25 14.51 7.71
N ILE A 208 -1.31 15.23 7.30
CA ILE A 208 -2.70 14.79 7.47
C ILE A 208 -2.95 13.47 6.75
N HIS A 209 -2.31 13.23 5.60
CA HIS A 209 -2.49 12.02 4.82
C HIS A 209 -1.49 10.91 5.15
N LYS A 210 -0.30 11.24 5.67
CA LYS A 210 0.73 10.26 6.05
C LYS A 210 0.42 9.56 7.38
N LEU A 211 -0.26 10.22 8.32
CA LEU A 211 -0.67 9.59 9.59
C LEU A 211 -1.68 8.45 9.36
N PRO A 212 -2.82 8.67 8.67
CA PRO A 212 -3.76 7.60 8.31
C PRO A 212 -3.10 6.47 7.52
N THR A 213 -2.22 6.82 6.58
CA THR A 213 -1.51 5.84 5.75
C THR A 213 -0.57 4.96 6.58
N SER A 214 0.15 5.53 7.54
CA SER A 214 1.03 4.76 8.44
C SER A 214 0.25 3.78 9.33
N LEU A 215 -0.94 4.17 9.78
CA LEU A 215 -1.84 3.30 10.52
C LEU A 215 -2.33 2.16 9.62
N ALA A 216 -2.85 2.49 8.44
CA ALA A 216 -3.35 1.52 7.48
C ALA A 216 -2.26 0.49 7.10
N LEU A 217 -1.04 0.95 6.80
CA LEU A 217 0.13 0.11 6.54
C LEU A 217 0.38 -0.87 7.67
N MET A 218 0.52 -0.39 8.91
CA MET A 218 0.80 -1.27 10.04
C MET A 218 -0.32 -2.27 10.26
N THR A 219 -1.58 -1.85 10.13
CA THR A 219 -2.73 -2.74 10.33
C THR A 219 -2.81 -3.83 9.28
N SER A 220 -2.53 -3.50 8.01
CA SER A 220 -2.42 -4.47 6.93
C SER A 220 -1.25 -5.43 7.15
N LEU A 221 -0.08 -4.93 7.56
CA LEU A 221 1.08 -5.77 7.85
C LEU A 221 0.83 -6.72 9.04
N LEU A 222 0.13 -6.27 10.08
CA LEU A 222 -0.23 -7.10 11.22
C LEU A 222 -1.35 -8.11 10.92
N ALA A 223 -2.14 -7.85 9.87
CA ALA A 223 -3.08 -8.83 9.34
C ALA A 223 -2.37 -9.94 8.55
N THR A 224 -1.17 -9.67 8.03
CA THR A 224 -0.30 -10.72 7.48
C THR A 224 0.33 -11.56 8.60
N SER A 225 0.75 -12.78 8.29
CA SER A 225 1.43 -13.71 9.21
C SER A 225 2.90 -13.33 9.50
N LEU A 226 3.30 -12.07 9.28
CA LEU A 226 4.65 -11.59 9.54
C LEU A 226 4.92 -11.38 11.04
N PRO A 227 6.16 -11.63 11.50
CA PRO A 227 6.53 -11.32 12.87
C PRO A 227 6.55 -9.81 13.10
N ARG A 228 6.17 -9.37 14.30
CA ARG A 228 6.08 -7.94 14.65
C ARG A 228 7.38 -7.16 14.45
N SER A 229 8.53 -7.82 14.53
CA SER A 229 9.85 -7.20 14.26
C SER A 229 9.98 -6.79 12.79
N ASP A 230 9.42 -7.57 11.87
CA ASP A 230 9.51 -7.28 10.44
C ASP A 230 8.52 -6.20 10.07
N CYS A 231 7.30 -6.21 10.62
CA CYS A 231 6.35 -5.10 10.45
C CYS A 231 6.95 -3.75 10.86
N LYS A 232 7.77 -3.72 11.93
CA LYS A 232 8.51 -2.52 12.34
C LYS A 232 9.54 -2.07 11.30
N LYS A 233 10.25 -3.01 10.65
CA LYS A 233 11.22 -2.67 9.58
C LYS A 233 10.52 -2.01 8.40
N HIS A 234 9.39 -2.57 7.96
CA HIS A 234 8.55 -1.99 6.91
C HIS A 234 8.06 -0.59 7.27
N LEU A 235 7.59 -0.39 8.50
CA LEU A 235 7.18 0.93 8.99
C LEU A 235 8.35 1.92 9.02
N VAL A 236 9.52 1.53 9.52
CA VAL A 236 10.71 2.40 9.52
C VAL A 236 11.06 2.82 8.10
N ALA A 237 11.11 1.87 7.16
CA ALA A 237 11.40 2.15 5.75
C ALA A 237 10.40 3.16 5.14
N PHE A 238 9.10 3.01 5.44
CA PHE A 238 8.05 3.95 5.02
C PHE A 238 8.16 5.33 5.69
N SER A 239 8.48 5.39 6.98
CA SER A 239 8.55 6.66 7.71
C SER A 239 9.77 7.49 7.34
N ILE A 240 10.90 6.86 7.00
CA ILE A 240 12.13 7.57 6.60
C ILE A 240 12.17 7.95 5.12
N SER A 241 11.38 7.31 4.26
CA SER A 241 11.44 7.55 2.81
C SER A 241 11.04 8.98 2.42
N THR A 242 9.98 9.55 3.01
CA THR A 242 9.59 10.95 2.75
C THR A 242 10.65 11.95 3.25
N PRO A 243 11.11 11.91 4.52
CA PRO A 243 12.21 12.78 4.98
C PRO A 243 13.47 12.69 4.10
N LEU A 244 13.88 11.48 3.74
CA LEU A 244 15.07 11.25 2.93
C LEU A 244 14.89 11.84 1.52
N SER A 245 13.75 11.58 0.89
CA SER A 245 13.40 12.10 -0.43
C SER A 245 13.33 13.63 -0.41
N THR A 246 12.69 14.26 0.59
CA THR A 246 12.63 15.72 0.73
C THR A 246 14.01 16.36 0.83
N ILE A 247 14.89 15.83 1.67
CA ILE A 247 16.26 16.35 1.82
C ILE A 247 17.03 16.17 0.51
N ALA A 248 16.93 14.99 -0.12
CA ALA A 248 17.60 14.70 -1.38
C ALA A 248 17.13 15.62 -2.50
N THR A 249 15.82 15.83 -2.66
CA THR A 249 15.24 16.70 -3.68
C THR A 249 15.64 18.16 -3.46
N TYR A 250 15.49 18.69 -2.25
CA TYR A 250 15.89 20.06 -1.95
C TYR A 250 17.38 20.30 -2.24
N THR A 251 18.23 19.40 -1.73
CA THR A 251 19.69 19.51 -1.93
C THR A 251 20.06 19.42 -3.40
N SER A 252 19.40 18.54 -4.16
CA SER A 252 19.63 18.41 -5.60
C SER A 252 19.28 19.70 -6.34
N ILE A 253 18.10 20.28 -6.10
CA ILE A 253 17.66 21.51 -6.77
C ILE A 253 18.63 22.66 -6.45
N VAL A 254 18.98 22.84 -5.17
CA VAL A 254 19.91 23.90 -4.75
C VAL A 254 21.32 23.67 -5.32
N PHE A 255 21.81 22.44 -5.34
CA PHE A 255 23.14 22.10 -5.85
C PHE A 255 23.28 22.38 -7.35
N PHE A 256 22.25 22.09 -8.15
CA PHE A 256 22.22 22.38 -9.58
C PHE A 256 21.88 23.86 -9.88
N GLY A 257 21.67 24.70 -8.87
CA GLY A 257 21.28 26.10 -9.03
C GLY A 257 19.90 26.26 -9.65
N GLY A 258 19.03 25.25 -9.54
CA GLY A 258 17.66 25.31 -10.01
C GLY A 258 16.76 26.04 -9.00
N GLU A 259 15.63 26.54 -9.50
CA GLU A 259 14.54 27.03 -8.66
C GLU A 259 13.43 25.97 -8.62
N GLY A 260 12.85 25.76 -7.43
CA GLY A 260 11.70 24.88 -7.32
C GLY A 260 10.52 25.44 -8.12
N ASN A 261 9.84 24.60 -8.87
CA ASN A 261 8.67 25.01 -9.66
C ASN A 261 7.39 24.42 -9.05
N MET A 262 6.44 25.28 -8.71
CA MET A 262 5.15 24.88 -8.12
C MET A 262 4.36 23.92 -9.01
N THR A 263 4.50 24.03 -10.33
CA THR A 263 3.94 23.05 -11.27
C THR A 263 4.46 21.64 -10.99
N TRP A 264 5.75 21.50 -10.68
CA TRP A 264 6.35 20.21 -10.36
C TRP A 264 5.89 19.69 -9.00
N THR A 265 5.64 20.59 -8.03
CA THR A 265 5.04 20.23 -6.73
C THR A 265 3.65 19.63 -6.92
N GLY A 266 2.74 20.36 -7.59
CA GLY A 266 1.38 19.87 -7.86
C GLY A 266 1.37 18.60 -8.73
N THR A 267 2.22 18.54 -9.76
CA THR A 267 2.39 17.32 -10.59
C THR A 267 2.87 16.13 -9.75
N ALA A 268 3.83 16.32 -8.85
CA ALA A 268 4.32 15.27 -7.97
C ALA A 268 3.25 14.80 -6.97
N LEU A 269 2.46 15.72 -6.40
CA LEU A 269 1.33 15.37 -5.54
C LEU A 269 0.25 14.58 -6.28
N LEU A 270 -0.09 14.98 -7.52
CA LEU A 270 -1.07 14.25 -8.33
C LEU A 270 -0.57 12.88 -8.77
N LEU A 271 0.71 12.79 -9.16
CA LEU A 271 1.36 11.51 -9.41
C LEU A 271 1.29 10.62 -8.15
N SER A 272 1.60 11.20 -6.99
CA SER A 272 1.47 10.54 -5.69
C SER A 272 0.03 10.06 -5.42
N GLY A 273 -0.98 10.91 -5.70
CA GLY A 273 -2.39 10.58 -5.55
C GLY A 273 -2.85 9.43 -6.45
N GLY A 274 -2.37 9.37 -7.69
CA GLY A 274 -2.63 8.25 -8.60
C GLY A 274 -1.99 6.96 -8.12
N SER A 275 -0.72 7.02 -7.68
CA SER A 275 0.00 5.91 -7.08
C SER A 275 -0.72 5.35 -5.84
N PHE A 276 -1.24 6.24 -5.01
CA PHE A 276 -1.92 5.88 -3.78
C PHE A 276 -3.32 5.31 -4.01
N LEU A 277 -4.04 5.82 -5.01
CA LEU A 277 -5.32 5.26 -5.45
C LEU A 277 -5.16 3.79 -5.88
N TYR A 278 -4.08 3.46 -6.58
CA TYR A 278 -3.76 2.08 -6.94
C TYR A 278 -3.56 1.19 -5.70
N VAL A 279 -2.73 1.62 -4.73
CA VAL A 279 -2.52 0.87 -3.48
C VAL A 279 -3.83 0.64 -2.72
N ALA A 280 -4.71 1.64 -2.67
CA ALA A 280 -6.02 1.50 -2.03
C ALA A 280 -6.89 0.46 -2.75
N THR A 281 -6.82 0.40 -4.09
CA THR A 281 -7.57 -0.59 -4.88
C THR A 281 -7.04 -2.01 -4.71
N SER A 282 -5.72 -2.22 -4.69
CA SER A 282 -5.15 -3.56 -4.53
C SER A 282 -5.44 -4.15 -3.14
N VAL A 283 -5.34 -3.33 -2.08
CA VAL A 283 -5.71 -3.75 -0.71
C VAL A 283 -7.19 -4.12 -0.59
N SER A 284 -8.07 -3.47 -1.36
CA SER A 284 -9.50 -3.75 -1.33
C SER A 284 -9.85 -5.12 -1.91
N GLN A 285 -9.08 -5.59 -2.91
CA GLN A 285 -9.30 -6.85 -3.62
C GLN A 285 -8.80 -8.06 -2.83
N ASP A 286 -7.70 -7.91 -2.09
CA ASP A 286 -7.11 -8.97 -1.25
C ASP A 286 -7.96 -9.41 -0.05
N GLY A 287 -9.01 -8.66 0.28
CA GLY A 287 -9.99 -9.07 1.29
C GLY A 287 -10.96 -10.14 0.77
N GLY A 288 -10.44 -11.28 0.30
CA GLY A 288 -11.24 -12.39 -0.23
C GLY A 288 -12.31 -12.94 0.75
N PRO A 289 -13.27 -13.75 0.28
CA PRO A 289 -14.44 -14.20 1.04
C PRO A 289 -14.15 -15.13 2.24
N HIS A 290 -12.88 -15.43 2.55
CA HIS A 290 -12.49 -16.35 3.62
C HIS A 290 -12.14 -15.61 4.91
N GLY A 291 -13.18 -15.16 5.62
CA GLY A 291 -13.07 -14.50 6.92
C GLY A 291 -14.45 -14.28 7.54
N ASP A 292 -15.17 -15.38 7.76
CA ASP A 292 -16.57 -15.50 8.19
C ASP A 292 -16.93 -14.85 9.55
N ASP A 293 -16.92 -13.51 9.64
CA ASP A 293 -17.40 -12.85 10.87
C ASP A 293 -18.08 -11.49 10.64
N VAL A 294 -18.00 -10.92 9.41
CA VAL A 294 -18.52 -9.58 9.11
C VAL A 294 -19.44 -9.64 7.88
N SER A 295 -20.69 -9.24 8.07
CA SER A 295 -21.66 -9.18 6.97
C SER A 295 -21.22 -8.18 5.90
N LYS A 296 -21.51 -8.47 4.62
CA LYS A 296 -21.25 -7.56 3.49
C LYS A 296 -21.61 -6.08 3.77
N PRO A 297 -22.80 -5.74 4.33
CA PRO A 297 -23.13 -4.36 4.65
C PRO A 297 -22.26 -3.77 5.77
N LEU A 298 -21.89 -4.56 6.77
CA LEU A 298 -21.04 -4.10 7.87
C LEU A 298 -19.60 -3.86 7.38
N ARG A 299 -19.10 -4.71 6.47
CA ARG A 299 -17.80 -4.52 5.81
C ARG A 299 -17.76 -3.19 5.05
N LEU A 300 -18.78 -2.94 4.22
CA LEU A 300 -18.90 -1.69 3.49
C LEU A 300 -18.97 -0.48 4.44
N SER A 301 -19.72 -0.61 5.54
CA SER A 301 -19.83 0.44 6.55
C SER A 301 -18.47 0.82 7.16
N PHE A 302 -17.59 -0.15 7.48
CA PHE A 302 -16.25 0.15 7.99
C PHE A 302 -15.35 0.84 6.96
N ILE A 303 -15.41 0.42 5.70
CA ILE A 303 -14.63 1.05 4.61
C ILE A 303 -15.11 2.49 4.40
N VAL A 304 -16.41 2.70 4.27
CA VAL A 304 -17.01 4.04 4.09
C VAL A 304 -16.70 4.93 5.29
N PHE A 305 -16.82 4.40 6.51
CA PHE A 305 -16.43 5.13 7.72
C PHE A 305 -14.96 5.57 7.67
N GLY A 306 -14.04 4.66 7.31
CA GLY A 306 -12.63 4.99 7.13
C GLY A 306 -12.39 6.05 6.06
N MET A 307 -13.14 6.03 4.95
CA MET A 307 -12.99 6.99 3.85
C MET A 307 -13.25 8.44 4.26
N PHE A 308 -14.19 8.67 5.18
CA PHE A 308 -14.53 10.03 5.60
C PHE A 308 -13.61 10.59 6.69
N ILE A 309 -12.80 9.76 7.37
CA ILE A 309 -11.90 10.23 8.43
C ILE A 309 -10.84 11.22 7.89
N PRO A 310 -10.06 10.92 6.83
CA PRO A 310 -9.06 11.85 6.29
C PRO A 310 -9.69 13.12 5.74
N PHE A 311 -10.86 13.02 5.09
CA PHE A 311 -11.60 14.18 4.62
C PHE A 311 -12.04 15.08 5.77
N GLY A 312 -12.57 14.51 6.86
CA GLY A 312 -12.93 15.26 8.07
C GLY A 312 -11.73 15.93 8.73
N LEU A 313 -10.58 15.24 8.79
CA LEU A 313 -9.33 15.82 9.28
C LEU A 313 -8.89 17.00 8.39
N SER A 314 -8.87 16.80 7.07
CA SER A 314 -8.51 17.86 6.10
C SER A 314 -9.42 19.08 6.24
N SER A 315 -10.73 18.88 6.34
CA SER A 315 -11.69 19.97 6.56
C SER A 315 -11.44 20.71 7.88
N LEU A 316 -11.13 20.02 8.98
CA LEU A 316 -10.86 20.68 10.26
C LEU A 316 -9.60 21.55 10.26
N PHE A 317 -8.58 21.16 9.50
CA PHE A 317 -7.31 21.88 9.41
C PHE A 317 -7.23 22.87 8.23
N GLY A 318 -8.08 22.72 7.21
CA GLY A 318 -8.07 23.52 5.99
C GLY A 318 -8.81 24.87 6.08
N HIS A 319 -9.76 25.05 7.01
CA HIS A 319 -10.54 26.30 7.12
C HIS A 319 -9.78 27.49 7.76
N GLY A 320 -8.47 27.36 8.02
CA GLY A 320 -7.65 28.41 8.63
C GLY A 320 -7.04 29.43 7.66
N HIS A 321 -7.24 29.28 6.35
CA HIS A 321 -6.46 30.00 5.34
C HIS A 321 -7.33 30.65 4.24
N ASN A 322 -8.22 31.55 4.65
CA ASN A 322 -8.76 32.62 3.79
C ASN A 322 -8.36 33.97 4.36
#